data_AF-A0A7V1U4T7-F1
#
_entry.id   AF-A0A7V1U4T7-F1
#
_cell.length_a   1.000
_cell.length_b   1.000
_cell.length_c   1.000
_cell.angle_alpha   90.00
_cell.angle_beta   90.00
_cell.angle_gamma   90.00
#
_symmetry.space_group_name_H-M   'P 1'
#
loop_
_entity.id
_entity.type
_entity.pdbx_description
1 polymer ?
#
loop_
_entity_poly.entity_id
_entity_poly.type
_entity_poly.pdbx_seq_one_letter_code
_entity_poly.pdbx_strand_id
1 'polypeptide(L)'
;MSARRGIGLGTVLACLGLTLGIGLAIKAPCASGDWSDGRQYRRLCYSDIVPLLGTEQLTGDRLPYLDACAPSEANCDEYPVLSMYAMRLAAWVSEGVTGFFAANAVLLALAAFVVVLCLYLLVGPRALYVALAPTLAIYAFMNWDLLAVAP
;
A
#
# COMPACT_ATOMS: atom_id res chain seq x y z
N MET A 1 2.86 41.23 18.25
CA MET A 1 2.60 40.43 17.04
C MET A 1 2.71 38.97 17.43
N SER A 2 1.59 38.27 17.62
CA SER A 2 1.60 36.83 17.97
C SER A 2 2.04 36.05 16.74
N ALA A 3 3.24 35.47 16.78
CA ALA A 3 3.68 34.53 15.77
C ALA A 3 2.76 33.30 15.86
N ARG A 4 1.75 33.22 14.99
CA ARG A 4 1.02 31.96 14.78
C ARG A 4 2.06 30.93 14.36
N ARG A 5 2.46 30.04 15.28
CA ARG A 5 3.28 28.88 14.93
C ARG A 5 2.46 28.05 13.93
N GLY A 6 2.83 28.14 12.65
CA GLY A 6 2.26 27.28 11.62
C GLY A 6 2.57 25.82 11.93
N ILE A 7 1.70 24.92 11.46
CA ILE A 7 1.91 23.47 11.60
C ILE A 7 3.17 23.09 10.81
N GLY A 8 4.18 22.59 11.51
CA GLY A 8 5.46 22.19 10.91
C GLY A 8 5.35 20.86 10.16
N LEU A 9 6.26 20.64 9.19
CA LEU A 9 6.35 19.40 8.42
C LEU A 9 6.35 18.15 9.32
N GLY A 10 7.15 18.16 10.39
CA GLY A 10 7.24 17.04 11.32
C GLY A 10 5.90 16.65 11.95
N THR A 11 5.03 17.63 12.26
CA THR A 11 3.68 17.37 12.76
C THR A 11 2.81 16.72 11.68
N VAL A 12 2.87 17.20 10.44
CA VAL A 12 2.12 16.63 9.32
C VAL A 12 2.55 15.18 9.05
N LEU A 13 3.86 14.91 9.04
CA LEU A 13 4.39 13.56 8.83
C LEU A 13 4.06 12.61 10.01
N ALA A 14 4.05 13.11 11.25
CA ALA A 14 3.61 12.33 12.39
C ALA A 14 2.11 11.97 12.30
N CYS A 15 1.27 12.92 11.88
CA CYS A 15 -0.14 12.68 11.61
C CYS A 15 -0.35 11.64 10.50
N LEU A 16 0.43 11.70 9.42
CA LEU A 16 0.42 10.68 8.38
C LEU A 16 0.78 9.31 8.96
N GLY A 17 1.86 9.22 9.73
CA GLY A 17 2.30 7.97 10.36
C GLY A 17 1.22 7.34 11.23
N LEU A 18 0.47 8.15 11.99
CA LEU A 18 -0.70 7.69 12.75
C LEU A 18 -1.81 7.16 11.85
N THR A 19 -2.17 7.90 10.79
CA THR A 19 -3.19 7.48 9.81
C THR A 19 -2.84 6.15 9.15
N LEU A 20 -1.58 5.99 8.73
CA LEU A 20 -1.07 4.73 8.17
C LEU A 20 -1.06 3.62 9.23
N GLY A 21 -0.67 3.91 10.48
CA GLY A 21 -0.74 2.94 11.56
C GLY A 21 -2.15 2.39 11.80
N ILE A 22 -3.16 3.26 11.72
CA ILE A 22 -4.57 2.86 11.79
C ILE A 22 -4.93 1.95 10.61
N GLY A 23 -4.54 2.31 9.39
CA GLY A 23 -4.79 1.47 8.21
C GLY A 23 -4.15 0.10 8.31
N LEU A 24 -2.91 0.03 8.79
CA LEU A 24 -2.21 -1.23 9.01
C LEU A 24 -2.94 -2.08 10.05
N ALA A 25 -3.40 -1.47 11.14
CA ALA A 25 -4.18 -2.17 12.17
C ALA A 25 -5.51 -2.72 11.64
N ILE A 26 -6.18 -1.99 10.74
CA ILE A 26 -7.39 -2.49 10.06
C ILE A 26 -7.08 -3.72 9.21
N LYS A 27 -5.97 -3.71 8.46
CA LYS A 27 -5.62 -4.81 7.54
C LYS A 27 -4.95 -6.01 8.22
N ALA A 28 -4.25 -5.79 9.34
CA ALA A 28 -3.47 -6.81 10.05
C ALA A 28 -4.18 -8.17 10.26
N PRO A 29 -5.49 -8.24 10.61
CA PRO A 29 -6.16 -9.53 10.82
C PRO A 29 -6.25 -10.41 9.56
N CYS A 30 -6.12 -9.83 8.37
CA CYS A 30 -6.18 -10.54 7.09
C CYS A 30 -4.80 -10.79 6.47
N ALA A 31 -3.72 -10.25 7.02
CA ALA A 31 -2.40 -10.22 6.39
C ALA A 31 -1.77 -11.60 6.15
N SER A 32 -2.17 -12.63 6.92
CA SER A 32 -1.69 -14.00 6.74
C SER A 32 -2.28 -14.71 5.51
N GLY A 33 -3.39 -14.21 4.97
CA GLY A 33 -4.17 -14.90 3.94
C GLY A 33 -5.02 -16.07 4.45
N ASP A 34 -5.00 -16.38 5.76
CA ASP A 34 -5.94 -17.36 6.32
C ASP A 34 -7.32 -16.73 6.51
N TRP A 35 -8.15 -16.93 5.49
CA TRP A 35 -9.51 -16.40 5.38
C TRP A 35 -10.56 -17.50 5.43
N SER A 36 -10.20 -18.67 5.97
CA SER A 36 -11.11 -19.81 6.16
C SER A 36 -12.38 -19.44 6.93
N ASP A 37 -12.26 -18.46 7.84
CA ASP A 37 -13.35 -17.93 8.65
C ASP A 37 -14.15 -16.82 7.97
N GLY A 38 -13.86 -16.44 6.71
CA GLY A 38 -14.55 -15.37 5.96
C GLY A 38 -14.34 -13.95 6.52
N ARG A 39 -13.30 -13.70 7.34
CA ARG A 39 -13.04 -12.41 7.98
C ARG A 39 -12.84 -11.23 7.03
N GLN A 40 -12.33 -11.48 5.84
CA GLN A 40 -12.04 -10.46 4.83
C GLN A 40 -13.30 -9.68 4.44
N TYR A 41 -14.46 -10.33 4.46
CA TYR A 41 -15.75 -9.72 4.12
C TYR A 41 -16.50 -9.15 5.33
N ARG A 42 -16.01 -9.38 6.56
CA ARG A 42 -16.72 -9.01 7.80
C ARG A 42 -15.97 -8.05 8.70
N ARG A 43 -14.66 -7.87 8.51
CA ARG A 43 -13.79 -7.08 9.40
C ARG A 43 -13.09 -5.91 8.73
N LEU A 44 -13.50 -5.54 7.50
CA LEU A 44 -12.86 -4.48 6.70
C LEU A 44 -11.36 -4.71 6.41
N CYS A 45 -10.83 -5.89 6.75
CA CYS A 45 -9.41 -6.19 6.69
C CYS A 45 -8.94 -6.69 5.31
N TYR A 46 -9.85 -6.93 4.37
CA TYR A 46 -9.49 -7.32 3.00
C TYR A 46 -8.43 -6.38 2.42
N SER A 47 -7.53 -6.92 1.60
CA SER A 47 -6.48 -6.22 0.87
C SER A 47 -6.18 -7.04 -0.38
N ASP A 48 -6.12 -6.38 -1.54
CA ASP A 48 -5.79 -7.02 -2.82
C ASP A 48 -4.34 -7.54 -2.82
N ILE A 49 -3.48 -6.97 -1.97
CA ILE A 49 -2.09 -7.38 -1.80
C ILE A 49 -1.98 -8.88 -1.45
N VAL A 50 -2.92 -9.40 -0.67
CA VAL A 50 -2.88 -10.80 -0.20
C VAL A 50 -3.16 -11.80 -1.35
N PRO A 51 -4.30 -11.74 -2.07
CA PRO A 51 -4.61 -12.70 -3.13
C PRO A 51 -3.80 -12.46 -4.42
N LEU A 52 -3.33 -11.24 -4.68
CA LEU A 52 -2.57 -10.93 -5.90
C LEU A 52 -1.19 -11.60 -5.95
N LEU A 53 -0.61 -11.99 -4.80
CA LEU A 53 0.62 -12.81 -4.81
C LEU A 53 0.46 -14.10 -5.63
N GLY A 54 -0.69 -14.77 -5.49
CA GLY A 54 -0.99 -16.01 -6.18
C GLY A 54 -1.63 -15.82 -7.55
N THR A 55 -2.64 -14.94 -7.63
CA THR A 55 -3.39 -14.72 -8.89
C THR A 55 -2.52 -14.08 -9.98
N GLU A 56 -1.59 -13.18 -9.62
CA GLU A 56 -0.62 -12.61 -10.56
C GLU A 56 0.64 -13.47 -10.75
N GLN A 57 0.67 -14.65 -10.12
CA GLN A 57 1.76 -15.62 -10.25
C GLN A 57 3.14 -14.99 -9.96
N LEU A 58 3.23 -14.28 -8.84
CA LEU A 58 4.39 -13.47 -8.47
C LEU A 58 5.47 -14.27 -7.71
N THR A 59 5.23 -15.55 -7.42
CA THR A 59 6.19 -16.44 -6.78
C THR A 59 7.20 -17.01 -7.78
N GLY A 60 8.38 -17.43 -7.31
CA GLY A 60 9.44 -17.97 -8.17
C GLY A 60 10.12 -16.92 -9.05
N ASP A 61 10.60 -17.30 -10.23
CA ASP A 61 11.52 -16.50 -11.06
C ASP A 61 10.87 -15.83 -12.29
N ARG A 62 9.56 -16.02 -12.52
CA ARG A 62 8.79 -15.44 -13.63
C ARG A 62 8.84 -13.91 -13.69
N LEU A 63 9.29 -13.33 -14.80
CA LEU A 63 9.22 -11.89 -15.03
C LEU A 63 7.88 -11.49 -15.67
N PRO A 64 7.06 -10.63 -15.04
CA PRO A 64 5.81 -10.13 -15.63
C PRO A 64 6.02 -9.60 -17.05
N TYR A 65 5.10 -9.89 -17.96
CA TYR A 65 5.13 -9.51 -19.39
C TYR A 65 6.25 -10.11 -20.25
N LEU A 66 7.33 -10.62 -19.66
CA LEU A 66 8.43 -11.26 -20.40
C LEU A 66 8.29 -12.78 -20.42
N ASP A 67 7.77 -13.35 -19.34
CA ASP A 67 7.52 -14.77 -19.20
C ASP A 67 6.02 -15.05 -19.15
N ALA A 68 5.55 -16.04 -19.91
CA ALA A 68 4.14 -16.38 -19.99
C ALA A 68 3.56 -16.82 -18.64
N CYS A 69 2.31 -16.46 -18.37
CA CYS A 69 1.53 -17.01 -17.25
C CYS A 69 1.44 -18.53 -17.37
N ALA A 70 1.55 -19.24 -16.25
CA ALA A 70 1.06 -20.60 -16.17
C ALA A 70 -0.45 -20.64 -16.44
N PRO A 71 -0.99 -21.72 -17.03
CA PRO A 71 -2.41 -21.84 -17.27
C PRO A 71 -3.23 -21.74 -15.97
N SER A 72 -4.17 -20.79 -15.92
CA SER A 72 -5.12 -20.60 -14.83
C SER A 72 -6.45 -20.07 -15.35
N GLU A 73 -7.51 -20.13 -14.54
CA GLU A 73 -8.82 -19.55 -14.89
C GLU A 73 -8.79 -18.02 -14.97
N ALA A 74 -7.92 -17.38 -14.18
CA ALA A 74 -7.63 -15.95 -14.25
C ALA A 74 -6.38 -15.70 -15.11
N ASN A 75 -6.34 -14.57 -15.80
CA ASN A 75 -5.12 -14.10 -16.44
C ASN A 75 -4.20 -13.48 -15.37
N CYS A 76 -2.90 -13.46 -15.66
CA CYS A 76 -1.94 -12.72 -14.88
C CYS A 76 -1.38 -11.58 -15.72
N ASP A 77 -0.61 -10.67 -15.10
CA ASP A 77 -0.10 -9.44 -15.71
C ASP A 77 -1.22 -8.43 -16.08
N GLU A 78 -2.23 -8.30 -15.22
CA GLU A 78 -3.38 -7.41 -15.44
C GLU A 78 -3.05 -5.93 -15.19
N TYR A 79 -2.08 -5.64 -14.32
CA TYR A 79 -1.71 -4.28 -13.91
C TYR A 79 -0.64 -3.66 -14.82
N PRO A 80 -0.58 -2.32 -14.97
CA PRO A 80 0.46 -1.67 -15.77
C PRO A 80 1.87 -2.13 -15.43
N VAL A 81 2.74 -2.19 -16.44
CA VAL A 81 4.11 -2.74 -16.37
C VAL A 81 4.86 -2.32 -15.09
N LEU A 82 4.92 -1.02 -14.78
CA LEU A 82 5.64 -0.53 -13.61
C LEU A 82 5.02 -0.98 -12.27
N SER A 83 3.70 -1.07 -12.19
CA SER A 83 2.99 -1.60 -11.02
C SER A 83 3.28 -3.08 -10.83
N MET A 84 3.23 -3.88 -11.90
CA MET A 84 3.58 -5.30 -11.85
C MET A 84 5.03 -5.51 -11.39
N TYR A 85 5.98 -4.71 -11.88
CA TYR A 85 7.35 -4.80 -11.42
C TYR A 85 7.53 -4.34 -9.96
N ALA A 86 6.76 -3.36 -9.48
CA ALA A 86 6.79 -2.98 -8.07
C ALA A 86 6.26 -4.11 -7.16
N MET A 87 5.16 -4.74 -7.54
CA MET A 87 4.64 -5.95 -6.88
C MET A 87 5.69 -7.07 -6.90
N ARG A 88 6.32 -7.30 -8.05
CA ARG A 88 7.35 -8.32 -8.22
C ARG A 88 8.59 -8.10 -7.35
N LEU A 89 9.07 -6.86 -7.25
CA LEU A 89 10.17 -6.50 -6.37
C LEU A 89 9.83 -6.78 -4.89
N ALA A 90 8.61 -6.45 -4.47
CA ALA A 90 8.14 -6.78 -3.13
C ALA A 90 8.06 -8.30 -2.89
N ALA A 91 7.69 -9.08 -3.92
CA ALA A 91 7.67 -10.54 -3.84
C ALA A 91 9.07 -11.13 -3.62
N TRP A 92 10.09 -10.66 -4.33
CA TRP A 92 11.48 -11.15 -4.19
C TRP A 92 12.09 -10.96 -2.80
N VAL A 93 11.71 -9.90 -2.10
CA VAL A 93 12.24 -9.61 -0.75
C VAL A 93 11.36 -10.18 0.36
N SER A 94 10.37 -10.99 0.01
CA SER A 94 9.36 -11.48 0.94
C SER A 94 9.31 -12.99 1.03
N GLU A 95 8.97 -13.48 2.23
CA GLU A 95 8.69 -14.89 2.47
C GLU A 95 7.20 -15.09 2.79
N GLY A 96 6.53 -15.85 1.94
CA GLY A 96 5.10 -16.14 2.09
C GLY A 96 4.20 -14.90 1.99
N VAL A 97 2.90 -15.12 2.19
CA VAL A 97 1.86 -14.10 2.04
C VAL A 97 2.02 -12.96 3.04
N THR A 98 2.31 -13.29 4.31
CA THR A 98 2.51 -12.28 5.36
C THR A 98 3.71 -11.38 5.07
N GLY A 99 4.82 -11.97 4.61
CA GLY A 99 6.01 -11.22 4.23
C GLY A 99 5.72 -10.30 3.04
N PHE A 100 4.99 -10.80 2.05
CA PHE A 100 4.62 -10.02 0.87
C PHE A 100 3.74 -8.83 1.24
N PHE A 101 2.76 -9.04 2.11
CA PHE A 101 1.94 -7.96 2.65
C PHE A 101 2.79 -6.93 3.40
N ALA A 102 3.72 -7.37 4.26
CA ALA A 102 4.60 -6.47 5.00
C ALA A 102 5.52 -5.65 4.09
N ALA A 103 6.13 -6.28 3.07
CA ALA A 103 6.99 -5.60 2.10
C ALA A 103 6.22 -4.50 1.34
N ASN A 104 5.00 -4.80 0.88
CA ASN A 104 4.15 -3.82 0.22
C ASN A 104 3.63 -2.74 1.16
N ALA A 105 3.29 -3.07 2.41
CA ALA A 105 2.90 -2.07 3.39
C ALA A 105 4.03 -1.04 3.63
N VAL A 106 5.28 -1.48 3.67
CA VAL A 106 6.43 -0.57 3.76
C VAL A 106 6.56 0.28 2.49
N LEU A 107 6.51 -0.34 1.32
CA LEU A 107 6.59 0.36 0.03
C LEU A 107 5.51 1.45 -0.11
N LEU A 108 4.26 1.12 0.20
CA LEU A 108 3.12 2.02 0.11
C LEU A 108 3.18 3.12 1.18
N ALA A 109 3.65 2.81 2.40
CA ALA A 109 3.89 3.83 3.41
C ALA A 109 4.93 4.84 2.93
N LEU A 110 6.07 4.38 2.38
CA LEU A 110 7.10 5.26 1.81
C LEU A 110 6.53 6.16 0.70
N ALA A 111 5.73 5.60 -0.21
CA ALA A 111 5.05 6.35 -1.26
C ALA A 111 4.12 7.44 -0.67
N ALA A 112 3.34 7.13 0.37
CA ALA A 112 2.51 8.12 1.05
C ALA A 112 3.34 9.23 1.71
N PHE A 113 4.48 8.89 2.32
CA PHE A 113 5.41 9.88 2.89
C PHE A 113 5.96 10.82 1.82
N VAL A 114 6.34 10.29 0.65
CA VAL A 114 6.78 11.11 -0.50
C VAL A 114 5.66 12.04 -0.98
N VAL A 115 4.44 11.52 -1.18
CA VAL A 115 3.28 12.32 -1.61
C VAL A 115 3.02 13.47 -0.62
N VAL A 116 2.93 13.19 0.68
CA VAL A 116 2.64 14.21 1.69
C VAL A 116 3.79 15.20 1.84
N LEU A 117 5.04 14.76 1.70
CA LEU A 117 6.21 15.65 1.68
C LEU A 117 6.11 16.63 0.50
N CYS A 118 5.90 16.12 -0.72
CA CYS A 118 5.72 16.96 -1.91
C CYS A 118 4.54 17.93 -1.75
N LEU A 119 3.40 17.46 -1.24
CA LEU A 119 2.26 18.32 -0.96
C LEU A 119 2.59 19.40 0.08
N TYR A 120 3.33 19.09 1.14
CA TYR A 120 3.74 20.10 2.10
C TYR A 120 4.65 21.16 1.47
N LEU A 121 5.57 20.75 0.59
CA LEU A 121 6.43 21.69 -0.14
C LEU A 121 5.62 22.60 -1.09
N LEU A 122 4.51 22.11 -1.65
CA LEU A 122 3.67 22.87 -2.60
C LEU A 122 2.63 23.77 -1.91
N VAL A 123 1.92 23.25 -0.90
CA VAL A 123 0.75 23.92 -0.28
C VAL A 123 0.88 24.15 1.22
N GLY A 124 2.02 23.79 1.81
CA GLY A 124 2.34 23.99 3.22
C GLY A 124 1.47 23.15 4.15
N PRO A 125 1.02 23.71 5.30
CA PRO A 125 0.18 23.03 6.29
C PRO A 125 -1.11 22.39 5.75
N ARG A 126 -1.61 22.81 4.58
CA ARG A 126 -2.81 22.21 3.96
C ARG A 126 -2.61 20.74 3.57
N ALA A 127 -1.37 20.26 3.47
CA ALA A 127 -1.07 18.84 3.31
C ALA A 127 -1.65 17.97 4.44
N LEU A 128 -1.97 18.56 5.60
CA LEU A 128 -2.63 17.87 6.70
C LEU A 128 -4.00 17.28 6.30
N TYR A 129 -4.71 17.89 5.35
CA TYR A 129 -5.98 17.35 4.84
C TYR A 129 -5.82 15.98 4.21
N VAL A 130 -4.69 15.74 3.54
CA VAL A 130 -4.35 14.43 2.96
C VAL A 130 -3.81 13.49 4.04
N ALA A 131 -2.90 13.97 4.89
CA ALA A 131 -2.28 13.16 5.94
C ALA A 131 -3.30 12.59 6.95
N LEU A 132 -4.39 13.31 7.23
CA LEU A 132 -5.47 12.89 8.13
C LEU A 132 -6.74 12.43 7.38
N ALA A 133 -6.65 12.18 6.07
CA ALA A 133 -7.82 11.76 5.30
C ALA A 133 -8.31 10.38 5.79
N PRO A 134 -9.60 10.22 6.11
CA PRO A 134 -10.14 8.92 6.53
C PRO A 134 -10.07 7.89 5.40
N THR A 135 -10.16 8.34 4.15
CA THR A 135 -9.97 7.48 2.98
C THR A 135 -8.56 6.91 2.93
N LEU A 136 -7.53 7.70 3.27
CA LEU A 136 -6.16 7.21 3.36
C LEU A 136 -6.03 6.14 4.45
N ALA A 137 -6.64 6.34 5.62
CA ALA A 137 -6.64 5.34 6.69
C ALA A 137 -7.22 3.99 6.22
N ILE A 138 -8.29 4.00 5.41
CA ILE A 138 -8.99 2.78 4.98
C ILE A 138 -8.30 2.12 3.78
N TYR A 139 -7.80 2.92 2.84
CA TYR A 139 -7.36 2.48 1.51
C TYR A 139 -5.85 2.41 1.30
N ALA A 140 -5.01 2.97 2.19
CA ALA A 140 -3.55 3.01 1.98
C ALA A 140 -2.91 1.64 1.69
N PHE A 141 -3.49 0.56 2.23
CA PHE A 141 -3.01 -0.82 2.03
C PHE A 141 -4.09 -1.71 1.39
N MET A 142 -5.03 -1.10 0.66
CA MET A 142 -6.05 -1.84 -0.08
C MET A 142 -5.46 -2.41 -1.38
N ASN A 143 -4.75 -1.56 -2.13
CA ASN A 143 -4.15 -1.82 -3.43
C ASN A 143 -2.91 -0.91 -3.60
N TRP A 144 -2.25 -0.90 -4.77
CA TRP A 144 -1.05 -0.13 -5.08
C TRP A 144 -1.31 1.31 -5.54
N ASP A 145 -2.50 1.87 -5.27
CA ASP A 145 -2.90 3.21 -5.70
C ASP A 145 -1.92 4.31 -5.27
N LEU A 146 -1.29 4.14 -4.10
CA LEU A 146 -0.30 5.11 -3.59
C LEU A 146 0.95 5.20 -4.48
N LEU A 147 1.32 4.14 -5.20
CA LEU A 147 2.41 4.21 -6.19
C LEU A 147 2.00 5.01 -7.42
N ALA A 148 0.72 4.94 -7.82
CA ALA A 148 0.24 5.64 -9.01
C ALA A 148 0.15 7.16 -8.80
N VAL A 149 -0.01 7.61 -7.56
CA VAL A 149 -0.06 9.05 -7.20
C VAL A 149 1.24 9.58 -6.62
N ALA A 150 2.21 8.72 -6.36
CA ALA A 150 3.56 9.14 -5.97
C ALA A 150 4.31 9.66 -7.21
N PRO A 151 4.83 10.90 -7.17
CA PRO A 151 5.54 11.50 -8.30
C PRO A 151 6.94 10.91 -8.51
#